data_AF-A0A8C7X767-F1
#
_entry.id   AF-A0A8C7X767-F1
#
_cell.length_a   1.000
_cell.length_b   1.000
_cell.length_c   1.000
_cell.angle_alpha   90.00
_cell.angle_beta   90.00
_cell.angle_gamma   90.00
#
_symmetry.space_group_name_H-M   'P 1'
#
loop_
_entity.id
_entity.type
_entity.pdbx_description
1 polymer ?
#
loop_
_entity_poly.entity_id
_entity_poly.type
_entity_poly.pdbx_seq_one_letter_code
_entity_poly.pdbx_strand_id
1 'polypeptide(L)'
;MATVEELKLRVRELENELIKCKPKIDKMSAEVVDSNPYSRLMALKRMGIVEDYEKIRTFTVAVVGVGGVGSVTAEMLTRCGIGKLLLFDYDKVELANMNRLFFQPHQAGLSKVEAAEHTLRNINPDVVFETHNYNITTMQNFTHFMDRISNGGLEEGNPVDLVLSCVDNFEARMAINTACNELGQIWMESGVSENAVSGHIQLINPGETACFACAPPLVVAANIDEKTLKREGVCAASLPTTMGVVAGLLVQNVLKYLLKFGKVSYYLGYNAMQDFFPSMAMKANPQCHDRHCRRQQEEYTKKEMERPKEVFVQEEEEEIVHEENDWGIELVSEVTDEELQPAWGTVPDLPEGITVAYTIPAEVCVSGGEVVEETEQSLEDLMAQMKKL
;
A
#
# COMPACT_ATOMS: atom_id res chain seq x y z
N MET A 1 20.45 -16.33 -51.10
CA MET A 1 19.68 -15.49 -50.16
C MET A 1 19.59 -16.26 -48.87
N ALA A 2 19.96 -15.67 -47.73
CA ALA A 2 19.78 -16.34 -46.44
C ALA A 2 18.30 -16.69 -46.26
N THR A 3 18.02 -17.87 -45.72
CA THR A 3 16.64 -18.27 -45.44
C THR A 3 16.07 -17.43 -44.30
N VAL A 4 14.74 -17.33 -44.21
CA VAL A 4 14.06 -16.60 -43.13
C VAL A 4 14.46 -17.18 -41.76
N GLU A 5 14.72 -18.47 -41.67
CA GLU A 5 15.18 -19.14 -40.44
C GLU A 5 16.61 -18.77 -40.06
N GLU A 6 17.53 -18.70 -41.03
CA GLU A 6 18.91 -18.25 -40.81
C GLU A 6 18.96 -16.80 -40.35
N LEU A 7 18.12 -15.93 -40.94
CA LEU A 7 18.02 -14.53 -40.51
C LEU A 7 17.45 -14.41 -39.10
N LYS A 8 16.42 -15.21 -38.75
CA LYS A 8 15.87 -15.25 -37.37
C LYS A 8 16.87 -15.81 -36.36
N LEU A 9 17.72 -16.75 -36.75
CA LEU A 9 18.79 -17.27 -35.90
C LEU A 9 19.87 -16.20 -35.70
N ARG A 10 20.27 -15.53 -36.79
CA ARG A 10 21.29 -14.49 -36.73
C ARG A 10 20.84 -13.26 -35.94
N VAL A 11 19.56 -12.89 -36.04
CA VAL A 11 18.96 -11.83 -35.20
C VAL A 11 19.01 -12.25 -33.74
N ARG A 12 18.63 -13.49 -33.38
CA ARG A 12 18.75 -13.99 -32.01
C ARG A 12 20.20 -14.01 -31.50
N GLU A 13 21.16 -14.40 -32.33
CA GLU A 13 22.59 -14.35 -31.98
C GLU A 13 23.05 -12.92 -31.73
N LEU A 14 22.70 -11.98 -32.61
CA LEU A 14 23.05 -10.57 -32.47
C LEU A 14 22.35 -9.91 -31.28
N GLU A 15 21.10 -10.28 -30.99
CA GLU A 15 20.38 -9.85 -29.79
C GLU A 15 21.11 -10.35 -28.53
N ASN A 16 21.52 -11.62 -28.50
CA ASN A 16 22.30 -12.17 -27.39
C ASN A 16 23.70 -11.53 -27.26
N GLU A 17 24.35 -11.17 -28.36
CA GLU A 17 25.64 -10.44 -28.35
C GLU A 17 25.48 -8.97 -27.89
N LEU A 18 24.34 -8.32 -28.20
CA LEU A 18 24.03 -6.96 -27.76
C LEU A 18 23.69 -6.92 -26.27
N ILE A 19 23.08 -7.99 -25.75
CA ILE A 19 22.78 -8.20 -24.33
C ILE A 19 24.09 -8.56 -23.61
N LYS A 20 24.96 -7.57 -23.39
CA LYS A 20 25.89 -7.60 -22.25
C LYS A 20 25.06 -7.48 -20.96
N CYS A 21 24.32 -8.53 -20.64
CA CYS A 21 23.64 -8.62 -19.35
C CYS A 21 24.70 -8.52 -18.26
N LYS A 22 24.41 -7.73 -17.22
CA LYS A 22 25.24 -7.75 -16.01
C LYS A 22 25.37 -9.20 -15.53
N PRO A 23 26.54 -9.65 -15.06
CA PRO A 23 26.64 -10.97 -14.48
C PRO A 23 25.70 -11.06 -13.27
N LYS A 24 25.08 -12.23 -13.07
CA LYS A 24 24.29 -12.47 -11.87
C LYS A 24 25.19 -12.39 -10.63
N ILE A 25 24.67 -11.80 -9.57
CA ILE A 25 25.34 -11.62 -8.29
C ILE A 25 24.70 -12.58 -7.28
N ASP A 26 25.45 -13.59 -6.84
CA ASP A 26 24.94 -14.60 -5.90
C ASP A 26 24.65 -14.02 -4.50
N LYS A 27 25.49 -13.11 -4.02
CA LYS A 27 25.34 -12.48 -2.69
C LYS A 27 25.42 -10.95 -2.79
N MET A 28 24.49 -10.26 -2.14
CA MET A 28 24.48 -8.80 -2.13
C MET A 28 25.66 -8.29 -1.30
N SER A 29 26.57 -7.54 -1.93
CA SER A 29 27.79 -7.05 -1.28
C SER A 29 27.63 -5.60 -0.84
N ALA A 30 28.16 -5.25 0.33
CA ALA A 30 28.28 -3.87 0.81
C ALA A 30 29.53 -3.16 0.28
N GLU A 31 30.35 -3.82 -0.53
CA GLU A 31 31.57 -3.22 -1.09
C GLU A 31 31.25 -2.01 -1.98
N VAL A 32 31.90 -0.89 -1.71
CA VAL A 32 31.66 0.38 -2.39
C VAL A 32 32.61 0.49 -3.59
N VAL A 33 32.19 -0.10 -4.70
CA VAL A 33 32.87 -0.06 -6.00
C VAL A 33 31.87 0.27 -7.09
N ASP A 34 32.33 0.89 -8.18
CA ASP A 34 31.45 1.33 -9.28
C ASP A 34 30.79 0.18 -10.04
N SER A 35 31.36 -1.02 -9.96
CA SER A 35 30.80 -2.24 -10.56
C SER A 35 29.67 -2.88 -9.73
N ASN A 36 29.50 -2.50 -8.46
CA ASN A 36 28.48 -3.07 -7.57
C ASN A 36 27.19 -2.24 -7.60
N PRO A 37 26.11 -2.74 -8.25
CA PRO A 37 24.84 -2.02 -8.35
C PRO A 37 24.12 -1.88 -7.00
N TYR A 38 24.44 -2.72 -6.00
CA TYR A 38 23.79 -2.72 -4.69
C TYR A 38 24.53 -1.88 -3.64
N SER A 39 25.72 -1.35 -3.96
CA SER A 39 26.58 -0.62 -3.01
C SER A 39 25.84 0.51 -2.27
N ARG A 40 25.02 1.28 -2.98
CA ARG A 40 24.25 2.42 -2.41
C ARG A 40 23.02 1.95 -1.62
N LEU A 41 22.46 0.80 -1.97
CA LEU A 41 21.34 0.21 -1.24
C LEU A 41 21.82 -0.41 0.09
N MET A 42 22.93 -1.13 0.05
CA MET A 42 23.58 -1.70 1.24
C MET A 42 24.12 -0.63 2.20
N ALA A 43 24.29 0.61 1.75
CA ALA A 43 24.61 1.73 2.63
C ALA A 43 23.50 2.01 3.66
N LEU A 44 22.22 1.69 3.37
CA LEU A 44 21.11 1.82 4.31
C LEU A 44 21.33 0.98 5.59
N LYS A 45 21.98 -0.18 5.45
CA LYS A 45 22.40 -1.03 6.57
C LYS A 45 23.49 -0.39 7.41
N ARG A 46 24.45 0.28 6.77
CA ARG A 46 25.51 1.02 7.47
C ARG A 46 25.01 2.27 8.19
N MET A 47 23.98 2.91 7.64
CA MET A 47 23.34 4.10 8.21
C MET A 47 22.32 3.76 9.32
N GLY A 48 22.14 2.47 9.64
CA GLY A 48 21.17 2.05 10.67
C GLY A 48 19.71 2.23 10.29
N ILE A 49 19.39 2.48 9.01
CA ILE A 49 18.00 2.68 8.55
C ILE A 49 17.29 1.35 8.32
N VAL A 50 18.01 0.35 7.79
CA VAL A 50 17.48 -0.99 7.50
C VAL A 50 18.49 -2.03 7.96
N GLU A 51 18.17 -2.77 9.02
CA GLU A 51 19.10 -3.75 9.61
C GLU A 51 19.52 -4.86 8.63
N ASP A 52 18.58 -5.38 7.85
CA ASP A 52 18.80 -6.52 6.96
C ASP A 52 18.28 -6.26 5.54
N TYR A 53 18.91 -5.33 4.83
CA TYR A 53 18.49 -4.96 3.46
C TYR A 53 18.52 -6.14 2.48
N GLU A 54 19.48 -7.06 2.64
CA GLU A 54 19.69 -8.22 1.76
C GLU A 54 18.47 -9.16 1.74
N LYS A 55 17.66 -9.14 2.81
CA LYS A 55 16.37 -9.83 2.92
C LYS A 55 15.40 -9.50 1.79
N ILE A 56 15.56 -8.35 1.11
CA ILE A 56 14.72 -8.00 -0.04
C ILE A 56 14.72 -9.10 -1.13
N ARG A 57 15.82 -9.85 -1.26
CA ARG A 57 15.97 -10.94 -2.23
C ARG A 57 15.14 -12.18 -1.89
N THR A 58 14.63 -12.30 -0.66
CA THR A 58 13.82 -13.46 -0.26
C THR A 58 12.34 -13.28 -0.58
N PHE A 59 11.92 -12.08 -0.95
CA PHE A 59 10.51 -11.76 -1.12
C PHE A 59 10.05 -11.85 -2.58
N THR A 60 8.77 -12.18 -2.74
CA THR A 60 8.05 -12.24 -4.01
C THR A 60 6.87 -11.27 -4.00
N VAL A 61 6.78 -10.45 -5.04
CA VAL A 61 5.69 -9.47 -5.19
C VAL A 61 4.94 -9.71 -6.49
N ALA A 62 3.62 -9.83 -6.42
CA ALA A 62 2.76 -9.86 -7.59
C ALA A 62 2.28 -8.44 -7.94
N VAL A 63 2.46 -8.00 -9.18
CA VAL A 63 2.01 -6.71 -9.69
C VAL A 63 0.92 -6.94 -10.74
N VAL A 64 -0.28 -6.43 -10.47
CA VAL A 64 -1.42 -6.51 -11.38
C VAL A 64 -1.66 -5.15 -12.03
N GLY A 65 -1.57 -5.12 -13.37
CA GLY A 65 -1.54 -3.91 -14.18
C GLY A 65 -0.12 -3.36 -14.31
N VAL A 66 0.51 -3.56 -15.46
CA VAL A 66 1.85 -3.05 -15.82
C VAL A 66 1.71 -1.80 -16.70
N GLY A 67 0.83 -0.89 -16.26
CA GLY A 67 0.57 0.40 -16.91
C GLY A 67 1.49 1.51 -16.42
N GLY A 68 0.97 2.74 -16.30
CA GLY A 68 1.78 3.89 -15.90
C GLY A 68 2.39 3.80 -14.50
N VAL A 69 1.60 3.39 -13.50
CA VAL A 69 2.09 3.17 -12.13
C VAL A 69 2.84 1.84 -12.04
N GLY A 70 2.22 0.74 -12.48
CA GLY A 70 2.76 -0.61 -12.27
C GLY A 70 4.08 -0.89 -12.97
N SER A 71 4.34 -0.31 -14.14
CA SER A 71 5.64 -0.46 -14.82
C SER A 71 6.79 0.19 -14.04
N VAL A 72 6.57 1.40 -13.51
CA VAL A 72 7.54 2.10 -12.66
C VAL A 72 7.71 1.37 -11.32
N THR A 73 6.61 0.87 -10.73
CA THR A 73 6.64 0.02 -9.53
C THR A 73 7.51 -1.22 -9.73
N ALA A 74 7.32 -1.94 -10.84
CA ALA A 74 8.11 -3.12 -11.18
C ALA A 74 9.59 -2.76 -11.42
N GLU A 75 9.88 -1.64 -12.08
CA GLU A 75 11.25 -1.15 -12.27
C GLU A 75 11.94 -0.83 -10.94
N MET A 76 11.28 -0.08 -10.05
CA MET A 76 11.84 0.28 -8.75
C MET A 76 12.14 -0.97 -7.90
N LEU A 77 11.19 -1.93 -7.81
CA LEU A 77 11.40 -3.19 -7.09
C LEU A 77 12.54 -4.02 -7.71
N THR A 78 12.63 -4.05 -9.04
CA THR A 78 13.71 -4.74 -9.77
C THR A 78 15.07 -4.13 -9.44
N ARG A 79 15.17 -2.78 -9.42
CA ARG A 79 16.40 -2.06 -9.05
C ARG A 79 16.77 -2.24 -7.58
N CYS A 80 15.79 -2.41 -6.69
CA CYS A 80 16.03 -2.77 -5.28
C CYS A 80 16.52 -4.21 -5.09
N GLY A 81 16.39 -5.08 -6.10
CA GLY A 81 16.82 -6.47 -6.02
C GLY A 81 15.80 -7.38 -5.33
N ILE A 82 14.50 -7.14 -5.54
CA ILE A 82 13.44 -8.06 -5.11
C ILE A 82 13.71 -9.49 -5.61
N GLY A 83 13.36 -10.51 -4.83
CA GLY A 83 13.62 -11.91 -5.20
C GLY A 83 12.90 -12.34 -6.48
N LYS A 84 11.58 -12.16 -6.51
CA LYS A 84 10.72 -12.54 -7.65
C LYS A 84 9.61 -11.52 -7.88
N LEU A 85 9.28 -11.27 -9.15
CA LEU A 85 8.13 -10.50 -9.58
C LEU A 85 7.18 -11.35 -10.43
N LEU A 86 5.91 -11.39 -10.03
CA LEU A 86 4.82 -11.90 -10.85
C LEU A 86 4.13 -10.73 -11.53
N LEU A 87 4.04 -10.73 -12.86
CA LEU A 87 3.43 -9.62 -13.61
C LEU A 87 2.16 -10.10 -14.31
N PHE A 88 1.03 -9.44 -14.03
CA PHE A 88 -0.26 -9.71 -14.68
C PHE A 88 -0.74 -8.46 -15.42
N ASP A 89 -0.90 -8.55 -16.74
CA ASP A 89 -1.53 -7.53 -17.57
C ASP A 89 -2.02 -8.19 -18.85
N TYR A 90 -3.16 -7.76 -19.41
CA TYR A 90 -3.72 -8.33 -20.63
C TYR A 90 -3.53 -7.43 -21.86
N ASP A 91 -3.05 -6.21 -21.65
CA ASP A 91 -2.89 -5.22 -22.70
C ASP A 91 -1.58 -5.37 -23.47
N LYS A 92 -1.54 -4.69 -24.61
CA LYS A 92 -0.33 -4.47 -25.40
C LYS A 92 0.21 -3.07 -25.18
N VAL A 93 1.49 -2.91 -25.50
CA VAL A 93 2.12 -1.59 -25.55
C VAL A 93 1.61 -0.84 -26.77
N GLU A 94 1.09 0.37 -26.57
CA GLU A 94 0.66 1.27 -27.63
C GLU A 94 1.52 2.55 -27.66
N LEU A 95 1.63 3.18 -28.82
CA LEU A 95 2.32 4.49 -28.93
C LEU A 95 1.65 5.57 -28.08
N ALA A 96 0.33 5.45 -27.86
CA ALA A 96 -0.40 6.33 -26.95
C ALA A 96 0.10 6.24 -25.50
N ASN A 97 0.84 5.20 -25.12
CA ASN A 97 1.41 5.05 -23.78
C ASN A 97 2.76 5.76 -23.60
N MET A 98 3.34 6.34 -24.66
CA MET A 98 4.68 6.96 -24.63
C MET A 98 4.73 8.30 -23.87
N ASN A 99 3.58 8.85 -23.46
CA ASN A 99 3.53 9.98 -22.52
C ASN A 99 3.84 9.54 -21.07
N ARG A 100 3.91 8.22 -20.82
CA ARG A 100 4.23 7.60 -19.53
C ARG A 100 5.68 7.11 -19.55
N LEU A 101 6.17 6.78 -18.37
CA LEU A 101 7.51 6.24 -18.19
C LEU A 101 7.59 4.77 -18.65
N PHE A 102 8.81 4.22 -18.64
CA PHE A 102 9.15 2.81 -18.82
C PHE A 102 9.16 2.27 -20.27
N PHE A 103 8.01 2.15 -20.94
CA PHE A 103 7.95 1.52 -22.26
C PHE A 103 8.57 2.40 -23.35
N GLN A 104 9.15 1.77 -24.38
CA GLN A 104 9.81 2.46 -25.49
C GLN A 104 9.04 2.28 -26.81
N PRO A 105 9.19 3.22 -27.78
CA PRO A 105 8.42 3.17 -29.02
C PRO A 105 8.58 1.89 -29.83
N HIS A 106 9.77 1.27 -29.79
CA HIS A 106 10.06 0.03 -30.52
C HIS A 106 9.36 -1.21 -29.92
N GLN A 107 8.80 -1.10 -28.71
CA GLN A 107 8.07 -2.18 -28.03
C GLN A 107 6.58 -2.19 -28.37
N ALA A 108 6.09 -1.20 -29.13
CA ALA A 108 4.68 -1.11 -29.52
C ALA A 108 4.23 -2.40 -30.23
N GLY A 109 3.09 -2.96 -29.79
CA GLY A 109 2.51 -4.20 -30.30
C GLY A 109 2.87 -5.47 -29.52
N LEU A 110 3.91 -5.44 -28.67
CA LEU A 110 4.20 -6.50 -27.71
C LEU A 110 3.19 -6.48 -26.55
N SER A 111 2.99 -7.61 -25.87
CA SER A 111 2.26 -7.55 -24.60
C SER A 111 3.04 -6.73 -23.57
N LYS A 112 2.32 -6.04 -22.68
CA LYS A 112 2.96 -5.21 -21.65
C LYS A 112 3.84 -6.06 -20.74
N VAL A 113 3.40 -7.27 -20.37
CA VAL A 113 4.17 -8.15 -19.49
C VAL A 113 5.45 -8.67 -20.14
N GLU A 114 5.43 -9.06 -21.42
CA GLU A 114 6.63 -9.52 -22.13
C GLU A 114 7.63 -8.37 -22.36
N ALA A 115 7.13 -7.20 -22.78
CA ALA A 115 7.97 -6.02 -22.97
C ALA A 115 8.60 -5.57 -21.65
N ALA A 116 7.84 -5.63 -20.55
CA ALA A 116 8.35 -5.31 -19.22
C ALA A 116 9.40 -6.31 -18.74
N GLU A 117 9.13 -7.61 -18.84
CA GLU A 117 10.08 -8.65 -18.47
C GLU A 117 11.42 -8.48 -19.20
N HIS A 118 11.39 -8.25 -20.52
CA HIS A 118 12.62 -8.06 -21.29
C HIS A 118 13.42 -6.85 -20.79
N THR A 119 12.78 -5.71 -20.57
CA THR A 119 13.44 -4.51 -20.03
C THR A 119 13.98 -4.78 -18.61
N LEU A 120 13.19 -5.38 -17.73
CA LEU A 120 13.53 -5.56 -16.32
C LEU A 120 14.64 -6.59 -16.11
N ARG A 121 14.64 -7.68 -16.89
CA ARG A 121 15.75 -8.67 -16.89
C ARG A 121 17.08 -8.03 -17.30
N ASN A 122 17.06 -7.09 -18.25
CA ASN A 122 18.25 -6.33 -18.64
C ASN A 122 18.71 -5.35 -17.55
N ILE A 123 17.77 -4.80 -16.77
CA ILE A 123 18.08 -3.90 -15.64
C ILE A 123 18.73 -4.65 -14.49
N ASN A 124 18.14 -5.79 -14.09
CA ASN A 124 18.65 -6.62 -13.02
C ASN A 124 18.40 -8.12 -13.30
N PRO A 125 19.43 -8.89 -13.70
CA PRO A 125 19.30 -10.31 -14.01
C PRO A 125 19.21 -11.21 -12.77
N ASP A 126 19.37 -10.65 -11.57
CA ASP A 126 19.24 -11.39 -10.31
C ASP A 126 17.78 -11.66 -9.93
N VAL A 127 16.86 -10.86 -10.47
CA VAL A 127 15.41 -10.94 -10.19
C VAL A 127 14.78 -12.05 -11.03
N VAL A 128 13.95 -12.87 -10.40
CA VAL A 128 13.13 -13.88 -11.09
C VAL A 128 11.84 -13.23 -11.58
N PHE A 129 11.44 -13.50 -12.82
CA PHE A 129 10.19 -12.99 -13.39
C PHE A 129 9.31 -14.14 -13.82
N GLU A 130 8.01 -13.95 -13.58
CA GLU A 130 6.94 -14.81 -14.07
C GLU A 130 5.83 -13.91 -14.61
N THR A 131 5.46 -14.07 -15.87
CA THR A 131 4.54 -13.16 -16.57
C THR A 131 3.28 -13.85 -17.05
N HIS A 132 2.16 -13.17 -16.93
CA HIS A 132 0.83 -13.69 -17.27
C HIS A 132 0.08 -12.68 -18.12
N ASN A 133 -0.02 -12.97 -19.43
CA ASN A 133 -0.70 -12.11 -20.39
C ASN A 133 -2.19 -12.47 -20.53
N TYR A 134 -2.99 -12.18 -19.51
CA TYR A 134 -4.42 -12.49 -19.53
C TYR A 134 -5.24 -11.58 -18.59
N ASN A 135 -6.54 -11.48 -18.86
CA ASN A 135 -7.45 -10.72 -17.99
C ASN A 135 -7.85 -11.57 -16.77
N ILE A 136 -7.47 -11.11 -15.57
CA ILE A 136 -7.73 -11.78 -14.28
C ILE A 136 -9.23 -11.84 -13.91
N THR A 137 -10.11 -11.03 -14.51
CA THR A 137 -11.54 -10.97 -14.13
C THR A 137 -12.38 -12.07 -14.78
N THR A 138 -11.85 -12.75 -15.80
CA THR A 138 -12.56 -13.86 -16.44
C THR A 138 -12.53 -15.10 -15.55
N MET A 139 -13.63 -15.87 -15.50
CA MET A 139 -13.74 -17.03 -14.60
C MET A 139 -12.58 -18.03 -14.74
N GLN A 140 -12.15 -18.33 -15.97
CA GLN A 140 -11.07 -19.30 -16.22
C GLN A 140 -9.73 -18.80 -15.66
N ASN A 141 -9.44 -17.52 -15.86
CA ASN A 141 -8.17 -16.92 -15.45
C ASN A 141 -8.14 -16.56 -13.96
N PHE A 142 -9.30 -16.31 -13.34
CA PHE A 142 -9.39 -15.96 -11.93
C PHE A 142 -8.87 -17.10 -11.03
N THR A 143 -9.21 -18.35 -11.36
CA THR A 143 -8.69 -19.53 -10.65
C THR A 143 -7.18 -19.64 -10.77
N HIS A 144 -6.63 -19.42 -11.96
CA HIS A 144 -5.18 -19.43 -12.18
C HIS A 144 -4.49 -18.25 -11.45
N PHE A 145 -5.10 -17.07 -11.44
CA PHE A 145 -4.60 -15.92 -10.70
C PHE A 145 -4.48 -16.21 -9.19
N MET A 146 -5.52 -16.80 -8.59
CA MET A 146 -5.48 -17.22 -7.18
C MET A 146 -4.42 -18.31 -6.91
N ASP A 147 -4.28 -19.28 -7.82
CA ASP A 147 -3.25 -20.30 -7.74
C ASP A 147 -1.85 -19.68 -7.72
N ARG A 148 -1.56 -18.75 -8.64
CA ARG A 148 -0.26 -18.09 -8.69
C ARG A 148 0.00 -17.16 -7.50
N ILE A 149 -1.03 -16.55 -6.91
CA ILE A 149 -0.86 -15.83 -5.64
C ILE A 149 -0.49 -16.79 -4.51
N SER A 150 -1.09 -17.97 -4.47
CA SER A 150 -0.92 -18.93 -3.37
C SER A 150 0.33 -19.81 -3.49
N ASN A 151 0.79 -20.04 -4.71
CA ASN A 151 1.87 -21.01 -5.01
C ASN A 151 3.03 -20.40 -5.79
N GLY A 152 2.90 -19.16 -6.27
CA GLY A 152 3.89 -18.50 -7.13
C GLY A 152 4.97 -17.73 -6.38
N GLY A 153 5.19 -17.99 -5.09
CA GLY A 153 6.26 -17.43 -4.29
C GLY A 153 7.67 -17.71 -4.84
N LEU A 154 8.69 -17.32 -4.07
CA LEU A 154 10.09 -17.48 -4.48
C LEU A 154 10.44 -18.96 -4.62
N GLU A 155 9.96 -19.74 -3.64
CA GLU A 155 9.87 -21.19 -3.71
C GLU A 155 8.46 -21.56 -4.17
N GLU A 156 8.39 -22.40 -5.21
CA GLU A 156 7.11 -22.84 -5.77
C GLU A 156 6.29 -23.62 -4.73
N GLY A 157 5.00 -23.31 -4.60
CA GLY A 157 4.09 -23.83 -3.58
C GLY A 157 3.92 -22.92 -2.36
N ASN A 158 4.70 -21.84 -2.25
CA ASN A 158 4.50 -20.80 -1.23
C ASN A 158 3.73 -19.60 -1.80
N PRO A 159 2.99 -18.85 -0.97
CA PRO A 159 2.30 -17.66 -1.41
C PRO A 159 3.30 -16.53 -1.72
N VAL A 160 2.83 -15.54 -2.49
CA VAL A 160 3.56 -14.29 -2.65
C VAL A 160 3.50 -13.48 -1.35
N ASP A 161 4.55 -12.72 -1.05
CA ASP A 161 4.59 -11.92 0.17
C ASP A 161 3.65 -10.72 0.11
N LEU A 162 3.42 -10.19 -1.10
CA LEU A 162 2.56 -9.04 -1.31
C LEU A 162 1.97 -9.00 -2.73
N VAL A 163 0.71 -8.60 -2.85
CA VAL A 163 0.08 -8.27 -4.14
C VAL A 163 -0.04 -6.75 -4.26
N LEU A 164 0.26 -6.19 -5.44
CA LEU A 164 0.15 -4.77 -5.75
C LEU A 164 -0.87 -4.56 -6.87
N SER A 165 -1.96 -3.87 -6.57
CA SER A 165 -2.96 -3.47 -7.55
C SER A 165 -2.58 -2.12 -8.15
N CYS A 166 -2.20 -2.12 -9.42
CA CYS A 166 -1.88 -0.95 -10.25
C CYS A 166 -2.80 -0.85 -11.48
N VAL A 167 -3.98 -1.46 -11.40
CA VAL A 167 -5.00 -1.49 -12.47
C VAL A 167 -5.79 -0.18 -12.56
N ASP A 168 -6.50 0.02 -13.67
CA ASP A 168 -7.18 1.29 -13.98
C ASP A 168 -8.71 1.23 -13.89
N ASN A 169 -9.29 0.08 -13.54
CA ASN A 169 -10.74 -0.14 -13.48
C ASN A 169 -11.16 -0.79 -12.14
N PHE A 170 -12.42 -0.60 -11.76
CA PHE A 170 -12.92 -1.12 -10.48
C PHE A 170 -13.20 -2.62 -10.52
N GLU A 171 -13.53 -3.18 -11.69
CA GLU A 171 -13.77 -4.62 -11.86
C GLU A 171 -12.54 -5.44 -11.45
N ALA A 172 -11.36 -5.07 -11.96
CA ALA A 172 -10.11 -5.73 -11.61
C ALA A 172 -9.71 -5.51 -10.13
N ARG A 173 -9.93 -4.31 -9.57
CA ARG A 173 -9.72 -4.06 -8.12
C ARG A 173 -10.59 -4.96 -7.26
N MET A 174 -11.87 -5.12 -7.63
CA MET A 174 -12.79 -6.02 -6.94
C MET A 174 -12.38 -7.48 -7.07
N ALA A 175 -11.91 -7.92 -8.24
CA ALA A 175 -11.38 -9.28 -8.41
C ALA A 175 -10.16 -9.55 -7.51
N ILE A 176 -9.19 -8.63 -7.47
CA ILE A 176 -8.03 -8.73 -6.57
C ILE A 176 -8.48 -8.76 -5.11
N ASN A 177 -9.42 -7.87 -4.73
CA ASN A 177 -9.99 -7.82 -3.39
C ASN A 177 -10.63 -9.16 -2.97
N THR A 178 -11.45 -9.75 -3.84
CA THR A 178 -12.10 -11.04 -3.57
C THR A 178 -11.07 -12.16 -3.41
N ALA A 179 -10.10 -12.26 -4.32
CA ALA A 179 -9.03 -13.25 -4.23
C ALA A 179 -8.23 -13.10 -2.92
N CYS A 180 -7.84 -11.87 -2.57
CA CYS A 180 -7.03 -11.62 -1.38
C CYS A 180 -7.80 -11.85 -0.08
N ASN A 181 -9.09 -11.49 -0.02
CA ASN A 181 -9.93 -11.80 1.14
C ASN A 181 -10.12 -13.31 1.32
N GLU A 182 -10.30 -14.05 0.23
CA GLU A 182 -10.45 -15.51 0.27
C GLU A 182 -9.18 -16.20 0.79
N LEU A 183 -8.01 -15.78 0.30
CA LEU A 183 -6.70 -16.34 0.64
C LEU A 183 -6.12 -15.81 1.96
N GLY A 184 -6.61 -14.68 2.48
CA GLY A 184 -5.96 -13.96 3.58
C GLY A 184 -4.64 -13.31 3.15
N GLN A 185 -4.52 -12.98 1.87
CA GLN A 185 -3.32 -12.38 1.29
C GLN A 185 -3.30 -10.87 1.53
N ILE A 186 -2.17 -10.36 2.03
CA ILE A 186 -1.95 -8.92 2.20
C ILE A 186 -1.63 -8.30 0.85
N TRP A 187 -2.20 -7.13 0.59
CA TRP A 187 -2.00 -6.42 -0.67
C TRP A 187 -2.03 -4.91 -0.51
N MET A 188 -1.47 -4.20 -1.48
CA MET A 188 -1.57 -2.74 -1.57
C MET A 188 -2.26 -2.34 -2.86
N GLU A 189 -3.17 -1.38 -2.75
CA GLU A 189 -3.86 -0.76 -3.88
C GLU A 189 -3.22 0.60 -4.19
N SER A 190 -3.24 0.97 -5.47
CA SER A 190 -2.88 2.31 -5.92
C SER A 190 -3.84 2.80 -6.99
N GLY A 191 -4.08 4.11 -6.97
CA GLY A 191 -4.93 4.78 -7.95
C GLY A 191 -4.44 6.18 -8.28
N VAL A 192 -4.66 6.58 -9.53
CA VAL A 192 -4.46 7.95 -10.03
C VAL A 192 -5.79 8.43 -10.60
N SER A 193 -6.16 9.67 -10.32
CA SER A 193 -7.41 10.25 -10.82
C SER A 193 -7.41 10.44 -12.33
N GLU A 194 -8.60 10.47 -12.94
CA GLU A 194 -8.75 10.69 -14.39
C GLU A 194 -8.22 12.04 -14.87
N ASN A 195 -8.14 13.04 -13.99
CA ASN A 195 -7.56 14.36 -14.29
C ASN A 195 -6.05 14.45 -13.96
N ALA A 196 -5.45 13.34 -13.52
CA ALA A 196 -4.02 13.18 -13.20
C ALA A 196 -3.45 14.11 -12.11
N VAL A 197 -4.28 14.82 -11.33
CA VAL A 197 -3.82 15.73 -10.26
C VAL A 197 -4.04 15.20 -8.85
N SER A 198 -4.49 13.94 -8.71
CA SER A 198 -4.47 13.25 -7.43
C SER A 198 -4.16 11.76 -7.59
N GLY A 199 -3.74 11.15 -6.49
CA GLY A 199 -3.51 9.72 -6.40
C GLY A 199 -3.49 9.26 -4.96
N HIS A 200 -3.38 7.95 -4.76
CA HIS A 200 -3.27 7.37 -3.43
C HIS A 200 -2.63 5.99 -3.48
N ILE A 201 -2.21 5.54 -2.30
CA ILE A 201 -1.90 4.14 -2.00
C ILE A 201 -2.66 3.72 -0.76
N GLN A 202 -3.04 2.44 -0.68
CA GLN A 202 -3.72 1.86 0.47
C GLN A 202 -3.19 0.46 0.76
N LEU A 203 -2.82 0.19 2.01
CA LEU A 203 -2.52 -1.15 2.50
C LEU A 203 -3.81 -1.83 2.96
N ILE A 204 -4.01 -3.06 2.48
CA ILE A 204 -5.16 -3.88 2.78
C ILE A 204 -4.64 -5.18 3.41
N ASN A 205 -4.81 -5.29 4.72
CA ASN A 205 -4.62 -6.52 5.48
C ASN A 205 -6.01 -7.10 5.79
N PRO A 206 -6.46 -8.16 5.10
CA PRO A 206 -7.79 -8.74 5.28
C PRO A 206 -8.09 -9.04 6.76
N GLY A 207 -9.14 -8.41 7.28
CA GLY A 207 -9.59 -8.58 8.67
C GLY A 207 -9.13 -7.48 9.64
N GLU A 208 -7.96 -6.89 9.41
CA GLU A 208 -7.44 -5.76 10.21
C GLU A 208 -7.91 -4.42 9.64
N THR A 209 -7.66 -4.19 8.35
CA THR A 209 -7.94 -2.92 7.68
C THR A 209 -9.12 -3.04 6.72
N ALA A 210 -9.65 -1.90 6.27
CA ALA A 210 -10.69 -1.86 5.26
C ALA A 210 -10.23 -2.55 3.98
N CYS A 211 -10.95 -3.60 3.57
CA CYS A 211 -10.85 -4.10 2.20
C CYS A 211 -11.53 -3.13 1.24
N PHE A 212 -11.31 -3.29 -0.07
CA PHE A 212 -11.86 -2.39 -1.08
C PHE A 212 -13.41 -2.39 -1.07
N ALA A 213 -14.02 -3.53 -0.72
CA ALA A 213 -15.47 -3.67 -0.57
C ALA A 213 -16.04 -3.13 0.76
N CYS A 214 -15.20 -2.69 1.71
CA CYS A 214 -15.68 -2.09 2.96
C CYS A 214 -16.23 -0.67 2.75
N ALA A 215 -15.59 0.10 1.85
CA ALA A 215 -15.97 1.46 1.46
C ALA A 215 -15.97 1.59 -0.08
N PRO A 216 -16.89 0.90 -0.78
CA PRO A 216 -16.91 0.86 -2.23
C PRO A 216 -17.22 2.25 -2.82
N PRO A 217 -16.62 2.62 -3.97
CA PRO A 217 -17.01 3.82 -4.68
C PRO A 217 -18.46 3.72 -5.15
N LEU A 218 -19.10 4.88 -5.37
CA LEU A 218 -20.52 4.98 -5.69
C LEU A 218 -20.94 4.07 -6.87
N VAL A 219 -20.13 4.01 -7.91
CA VAL A 219 -20.41 3.20 -9.12
C VAL A 219 -20.51 1.71 -8.80
N VAL A 220 -19.65 1.22 -7.90
CA VAL A 220 -19.67 -0.18 -7.44
C VAL A 220 -20.85 -0.40 -6.50
N ALA A 221 -21.07 0.50 -5.54
CA ALA A 221 -22.17 0.39 -4.57
C ALA A 221 -23.56 0.41 -5.24
N ALA A 222 -23.71 1.19 -6.31
CA ALA A 222 -24.94 1.31 -7.08
C ALA A 222 -25.08 0.26 -8.20
N ASN A 223 -24.12 -0.67 -8.34
CA ASN A 223 -24.06 -1.67 -9.43
C ASN A 223 -24.19 -1.06 -10.83
N ILE A 224 -23.56 0.11 -11.05
CA ILE A 224 -23.50 0.77 -12.35
C ILE A 224 -22.30 0.20 -13.11
N ASP A 225 -22.52 -0.29 -14.33
CA ASP A 225 -21.43 -0.76 -15.18
C ASP A 225 -20.50 0.40 -15.57
N GLU A 226 -19.23 0.32 -15.15
CA GLU A 226 -18.19 1.32 -15.44
C GLU A 226 -18.05 1.59 -16.94
N LYS A 227 -18.33 0.59 -17.79
CA LYS A 227 -18.27 0.74 -19.26
C LYS A 227 -19.26 1.77 -19.79
N THR A 228 -20.36 2.02 -19.06
CA THR A 228 -21.35 3.05 -19.43
C THR A 228 -20.85 4.48 -19.18
N LEU A 229 -19.81 4.65 -18.36
CA LEU A 229 -19.21 5.95 -18.03
C LEU A 229 -18.11 6.35 -19.02
N LYS A 230 -17.46 5.37 -19.65
CA LYS A 230 -16.42 5.58 -20.66
C LYS A 230 -17.07 5.97 -22.00
N ARG A 231 -16.80 7.19 -22.46
CA ARG A 231 -17.21 7.67 -23.80
C ARG A 231 -16.12 7.38 -24.81
N GLU A 232 -16.49 6.83 -25.98
CA GLU A 232 -15.54 6.63 -27.08
C GLU A 232 -14.86 7.95 -27.47
N GLY A 233 -13.54 7.92 -27.65
CA GLY A 233 -12.73 9.08 -28.00
C GLY A 233 -12.31 9.98 -26.82
N VAL A 234 -12.73 9.67 -25.60
CA VAL A 234 -12.28 10.38 -24.38
C VAL A 234 -11.30 9.49 -23.62
N CYS A 235 -10.06 9.96 -23.45
CA CYS A 235 -9.05 9.29 -22.63
C CYS A 235 -8.89 10.03 -21.29
N ALA A 236 -8.62 9.28 -20.23
CA ALA A 236 -8.19 9.87 -18.96
C ALA A 236 -6.88 10.64 -19.18
N ALA A 237 -6.79 11.83 -18.60
CA ALA A 237 -5.53 12.55 -18.55
C ALA A 237 -4.51 11.70 -17.79
N SER A 238 -3.27 11.73 -18.24
CA SER A 238 -2.19 10.92 -17.69
C SER A 238 -0.94 11.76 -17.64
N LEU A 239 -0.49 12.06 -16.42
CA LEU A 239 0.70 12.84 -16.17
C LEU A 239 1.80 11.91 -15.62
N PRO A 240 2.98 11.82 -16.27
CA PRO A 240 4.04 10.91 -15.84
C PRO A 240 4.58 11.26 -14.45
N THR A 241 4.49 12.52 -14.02
CA THR A 241 4.88 12.98 -12.69
C THR A 241 4.01 12.36 -11.60
N THR A 242 2.68 12.45 -11.73
CA THR A 242 1.74 11.86 -10.76
C THR A 242 1.90 10.34 -10.68
N MET A 243 2.09 9.68 -11.82
CA MET A 243 2.37 8.24 -11.86
C MET A 243 3.68 7.89 -11.14
N GLY A 244 4.75 8.68 -11.36
CA GLY A 244 6.03 8.51 -10.68
C GLY A 244 5.95 8.72 -9.18
N VAL A 245 5.21 9.75 -8.72
CA VAL A 245 4.99 10.00 -7.28
C VAL A 245 4.24 8.83 -6.64
N VAL A 246 3.12 8.39 -7.25
CA VAL A 246 2.32 7.29 -6.69
C VAL A 246 3.11 5.97 -6.68
N ALA A 247 3.84 5.65 -7.75
CA ALA A 247 4.69 4.46 -7.80
C ALA A 247 5.82 4.51 -6.74
N GLY A 248 6.46 5.67 -6.58
CA GLY A 248 7.48 5.89 -5.56
C GLY A 248 6.94 5.71 -4.15
N LEU A 249 5.79 6.31 -3.84
CA LEU A 249 5.11 6.14 -2.55
C LEU A 249 4.71 4.68 -2.31
N LEU A 250 4.18 4.01 -3.33
CA LEU A 250 3.77 2.60 -3.26
C LEU A 250 4.97 1.73 -2.90
N VAL A 251 6.05 1.80 -3.69
CA VAL A 251 7.25 0.97 -3.46
C VAL A 251 7.92 1.33 -2.14
N GLN A 252 7.96 2.60 -1.75
CA GLN A 252 8.47 2.99 -0.43
C GLN A 252 7.67 2.32 0.70
N ASN A 253 6.35 2.22 0.56
CA ASN A 253 5.51 1.52 1.54
C ASN A 253 5.73 0.00 1.52
N VAL A 254 5.95 -0.60 0.34
CA VAL A 254 6.35 -2.01 0.19
C VAL A 254 7.66 -2.30 0.92
N LEU A 255 8.68 -1.47 0.71
CA LEU A 255 9.98 -1.63 1.35
C LEU A 255 9.87 -1.51 2.87
N LYS A 256 9.19 -0.47 3.38
CA LYS A 256 8.92 -0.33 4.83
C LYS A 256 8.22 -1.57 5.39
N TYR A 257 7.23 -2.10 4.67
CA TYR A 257 6.45 -3.26 5.09
C TYR A 257 7.26 -4.57 5.11
N LEU A 258 8.02 -4.85 4.05
CA LEU A 258 8.79 -6.09 3.93
C LEU A 258 10.07 -6.08 4.79
N LEU A 259 10.77 -4.94 4.82
CA LEU A 259 12.06 -4.79 5.51
C LEU A 259 11.93 -4.24 6.93
N LYS A 260 10.70 -3.99 7.42
CA LYS A 260 10.39 -3.62 8.80
C LYS A 260 11.14 -2.38 9.30
N PHE A 261 11.12 -1.31 8.53
CA PHE A 261 11.68 -0.02 8.92
C PHE A 261 10.68 1.12 8.76
N GLY A 262 10.85 2.17 9.57
CA GLY A 262 9.97 3.33 9.59
C GLY A 262 8.50 2.98 9.87
N LYS A 263 7.59 3.90 9.55
CA LYS A 263 6.14 3.72 9.77
C LYS A 263 5.43 3.37 8.47
N VAL A 264 4.82 2.19 8.40
CA VAL A 264 3.98 1.78 7.25
C VAL A 264 2.70 2.61 7.24
N SER A 265 2.31 3.08 6.06
CA SER A 265 1.08 3.86 5.86
C SER A 265 -0.06 2.93 5.48
N TYR A 266 -1.18 2.99 6.21
CA TYR A 266 -2.41 2.27 5.87
C TYR A 266 -3.14 2.91 4.68
N TYR A 267 -3.16 4.23 4.64
CA TYR A 267 -3.58 5.02 3.48
C TYR A 267 -2.70 6.25 3.40
N LEU A 268 -2.29 6.60 2.18
CA LEU A 268 -1.59 7.85 1.88
C LEU A 268 -2.13 8.42 0.57
N GLY A 269 -2.77 9.58 0.66
CA GLY A 269 -3.20 10.34 -0.49
C GLY A 269 -2.11 11.26 -1.01
N TYR A 270 -2.27 11.70 -2.26
CA TYR A 270 -1.48 12.72 -2.91
C TYR A 270 -2.41 13.66 -3.68
N ASN A 271 -2.38 14.95 -3.33
CA ASN A 271 -3.04 16.02 -4.07
C ASN A 271 -1.99 16.95 -4.66
N ALA A 272 -1.79 16.86 -5.98
CA ALA A 272 -0.77 17.60 -6.71
C ALA A 272 -1.08 19.10 -6.83
N MET A 273 -2.32 19.53 -6.59
CA MET A 273 -2.71 20.95 -6.69
C MET A 273 -2.29 21.74 -5.46
N GLN A 274 -2.10 21.08 -4.32
CA GLN A 274 -1.85 21.71 -3.02
C GLN A 274 -0.64 21.11 -2.31
N ASP A 275 0.12 20.23 -2.98
CA ASP A 275 1.22 19.45 -2.40
C ASP A 275 0.85 18.78 -1.07
N PHE A 276 -0.39 18.28 -0.99
CA PHE A 276 -0.96 17.76 0.24
C PHE A 276 -0.98 16.23 0.26
N PHE A 277 -0.46 15.66 1.35
CA PHE A 277 -0.27 14.21 1.53
C PHE A 277 -1.01 13.69 2.78
N PRO A 278 -2.34 13.50 2.73
CA PRO A 278 -3.10 13.04 3.89
C PRO A 278 -2.81 11.57 4.18
N SER A 279 -2.54 11.25 5.45
CA SER A 279 -2.45 9.87 5.95
C SER A 279 -3.71 9.49 6.73
N MET A 280 -4.23 8.29 6.52
CA MET A 280 -5.40 7.78 7.25
C MET A 280 -5.24 6.29 7.56
N ALA A 281 -6.08 5.78 8.46
CA ALA A 281 -6.22 4.35 8.72
C ALA A 281 -7.69 3.97 8.62
N MET A 282 -8.06 3.25 7.57
CA MET A 282 -9.43 2.78 7.36
C MET A 282 -9.60 1.40 7.98
N LYS A 283 -10.56 1.26 8.89
CA LYS A 283 -10.88 -0.01 9.56
C LYS A 283 -11.87 -0.85 8.75
N ALA A 284 -11.80 -2.17 8.93
CA ALA A 284 -12.74 -3.09 8.30
C ALA A 284 -14.20 -2.76 8.68
N ASN A 285 -15.09 -2.86 7.70
CA ASN A 285 -16.53 -2.72 7.92
C ASN A 285 -17.10 -4.07 8.44
N PRO A 286 -17.68 -4.11 9.66
CA PRO A 286 -18.25 -5.34 10.23
C PRO A 286 -19.36 -5.97 9.36
N GLN A 287 -20.02 -5.14 8.55
CA GLN A 287 -21.11 -5.54 7.66
C GLN A 287 -20.68 -5.53 6.19
N CYS A 288 -19.38 -5.62 5.89
CA CYS A 288 -18.86 -5.66 4.52
C CYS A 288 -19.60 -6.71 3.68
N HIS A 289 -19.93 -6.36 2.43
CA HIS A 289 -20.65 -7.25 1.51
C HIS A 289 -19.88 -8.56 1.22
N ASP A 290 -18.54 -8.49 1.19
CA ASP A 290 -17.68 -9.65 1.00
C ASP A 290 -17.68 -10.55 2.25
N ARG A 291 -18.20 -11.77 2.11
CA ARG A 291 -18.25 -12.77 3.19
C ARG A 291 -16.86 -13.17 3.67
N HIS A 292 -15.87 -13.24 2.77
CA HIS A 292 -14.51 -13.60 3.14
C HIS A 292 -13.89 -12.51 3.99
N CYS A 293 -14.15 -11.23 3.69
CA CYS A 293 -13.72 -10.12 4.54
C CYS A 293 -14.26 -10.27 5.98
N ARG A 294 -15.55 -10.58 6.14
CA ARG A 294 -16.13 -10.81 7.48
C ARG A 294 -15.50 -12.00 8.21
N ARG A 295 -15.22 -13.09 7.50
CA ARG A 295 -14.50 -14.26 8.06
C ARG A 295 -13.10 -13.85 8.54
N GLN A 296 -12.35 -13.10 7.73
CA GLN A 296 -11.02 -12.62 8.11
C GLN A 296 -11.05 -11.69 9.33
N GLN A 297 -12.09 -10.87 9.48
CA GLN A 297 -12.28 -10.03 10.68
C GLN A 297 -12.45 -10.87 11.95
N GLU A 298 -13.22 -11.95 11.88
CA GLU A 298 -13.39 -12.89 13.00
C GLU A 298 -12.06 -13.57 13.37
N GLU A 299 -11.30 -14.02 12.37
CA GLU A 299 -9.98 -14.63 12.57
C GLU A 299 -8.96 -13.64 13.13
N TYR A 300 -8.95 -12.41 12.64
CA TYR A 300 -8.09 -11.33 13.14
C TYR A 300 -8.41 -11.02 14.61
N THR A 301 -9.69 -10.90 14.96
CA THR A 301 -10.12 -10.63 16.34
C THR A 301 -9.68 -11.74 17.29
N LYS A 302 -9.78 -13.02 16.87
CA LYS A 302 -9.30 -14.16 17.66
C LYS A 302 -7.78 -14.10 17.85
N LYS A 303 -7.02 -13.86 16.78
CA LYS A 303 -5.56 -13.71 16.83
C LYS A 303 -5.13 -12.57 17.77
N GLU A 304 -5.83 -11.44 17.74
CA GLU A 304 -5.55 -10.30 18.62
C GLU A 304 -5.88 -10.60 20.10
N MET A 305 -6.93 -11.38 20.38
CA MET A 305 -7.24 -11.82 21.74
C MET A 305 -6.22 -12.82 22.29
N GLU A 306 -5.62 -13.64 21.43
CA GLU A 306 -4.55 -14.58 21.77
C GLU A 306 -3.17 -13.93 21.88
N ARG A 307 -3.02 -12.70 21.34
CA ARG A 307 -1.76 -11.98 21.37
C ARG A 307 -1.41 -11.64 22.83
N PRO A 308 -0.20 -11.99 23.30
CA PRO A 308 0.24 -11.57 24.62
C PRO A 308 0.11 -10.05 24.69
N LYS A 309 -0.55 -9.52 25.73
CA LYS A 309 -0.52 -8.08 25.97
C LYS A 309 0.94 -7.70 26.10
N GLU A 310 1.45 -6.95 25.14
CA GLU A 310 2.78 -6.34 25.25
C GLU A 310 2.77 -5.54 26.54
N VAL A 311 3.62 -5.96 27.48
CA VAL A 311 3.94 -5.12 28.63
C VAL A 311 4.54 -3.88 28.01
N PHE A 312 3.93 -2.73 28.28
CA PHE A 312 4.41 -1.43 27.84
C PHE A 312 5.81 -1.25 28.47
N VAL A 313 6.84 -1.70 27.76
CA VAL A 313 8.21 -1.31 28.07
C VAL A 313 8.25 0.12 27.59
N GLN A 314 8.30 1.06 28.52
CA GLN A 314 8.73 2.41 28.17
C GLN A 314 10.07 2.23 27.48
N GLU A 315 10.13 2.47 26.17
CA GLU A 315 11.40 2.69 25.50
C GLU A 315 12.04 3.84 26.28
N GLU A 316 13.11 3.53 27.03
CA GLU A 316 13.95 4.57 27.60
C GLU A 316 14.40 5.42 26.41
N GLU A 317 13.96 6.68 26.35
CA GLU A 317 14.47 7.61 25.35
C GLU A 317 15.98 7.64 25.53
N GLU A 318 16.72 7.14 24.52
CA GLU A 318 18.17 7.17 24.56
C GLU A 318 18.60 8.63 24.74
N GLU A 319 19.22 8.91 25.89
CA GLU A 319 19.72 10.24 26.20
C GLU A 319 20.72 10.64 25.10
N ILE A 320 20.45 11.73 24.39
CA ILE A 320 21.28 12.15 23.25
C ILE A 320 22.65 12.59 23.77
N VAL A 321 23.67 11.78 23.54
CA VAL A 321 25.05 12.10 23.90
C VAL A 321 25.66 12.98 22.81
N HIS A 322 26.10 14.19 23.19
CA HIS A 322 26.86 15.07 22.31
C HIS A 322 28.35 14.79 22.46
N GLU A 323 29.03 14.41 21.35
CA GLU A 323 30.48 14.16 21.37
C GLU A 323 31.28 15.43 21.74
N GLU A 324 30.76 16.60 21.38
CA GLU A 324 31.35 17.91 21.68
C GLU A 324 30.27 18.86 22.21
N ASN A 325 30.55 19.51 23.34
CA ASN A 325 29.73 20.60 23.89
C ASN A 325 30.63 21.61 24.63
N ASP A 326 31.67 22.09 23.94
CA ASP A 326 32.67 23.01 24.51
C ASP A 326 32.08 24.34 24.99
N TRP A 327 30.89 24.68 24.50
CA TRP A 327 30.18 25.93 24.77
C TRP A 327 29.18 25.83 25.93
N GLY A 328 29.07 24.65 26.56
CA GLY A 328 28.14 24.44 27.68
C GLY A 328 26.69 24.73 27.30
N ILE A 329 26.30 24.34 26.08
CA ILE A 329 24.93 24.50 25.60
C ILE A 329 24.05 23.55 26.40
N GLU A 330 23.06 24.08 27.09
CA GLU A 330 22.10 23.32 27.90
C GLU A 330 20.76 23.24 27.18
N LEU A 331 20.13 22.07 27.23
CA LEU A 331 18.76 21.91 26.77
C LEU A 331 17.82 22.50 27.82
N VAL A 332 17.29 23.68 27.54
CA VAL A 332 16.23 24.27 28.36
C VAL A 332 14.91 23.73 27.86
N SER A 333 14.13 23.06 28.73
CA SER A 333 12.77 22.67 28.38
C SER A 333 11.93 23.92 28.12
N GLU A 334 11.31 24.04 26.95
CA GLU A 334 10.38 25.16 26.65
C GLU A 334 9.10 25.12 27.50
N VAL A 335 8.93 24.05 28.28
CA VAL A 335 7.81 23.80 29.18
C VAL A 335 8.40 23.61 30.57
N THR A 336 7.95 24.39 31.56
CA THR A 336 8.36 24.17 32.95
C THR A 336 7.71 22.90 33.49
N ASP A 337 8.32 22.26 34.50
CA ASP A 337 7.70 21.12 35.20
C ASP A 337 6.31 21.47 35.77
N GLU A 338 6.04 22.77 35.98
CA GLU A 338 4.75 23.32 36.41
C GLU A 338 3.70 23.35 35.28
N GLU A 339 4.12 23.55 34.03
CA GLU A 339 3.25 23.51 32.84
C GLU A 339 3.01 22.09 32.33
N LEU A 340 3.89 21.14 32.66
CA LEU A 340 3.74 19.70 32.40
C LEU A 340 2.82 19.00 33.41
N GLN A 341 2.47 19.65 34.53
CA GLN A 341 1.44 19.10 35.40
C GLN A 341 0.09 19.15 34.66
N PRO A 342 -0.62 18.01 34.52
CA PRO A 342 -1.97 18.06 34.01
C PRO A 342 -2.77 18.99 34.92
N ALA A 343 -3.42 20.01 34.34
CA ALA A 343 -4.19 21.00 35.07
C ALA A 343 -5.44 20.36 35.73
N TRP A 344 -5.20 19.58 36.77
CA TRP A 344 -6.19 19.05 37.68
C TRP A 344 -6.07 19.86 38.95
N GLY A 345 -6.75 21.00 38.93
CA GLY A 345 -6.89 21.91 40.04
C GLY A 345 -8.31 22.43 40.10
N THR A 346 -8.75 22.82 41.29
CA THR A 346 -10.02 23.53 41.48
C THR A 346 -10.04 24.80 40.64
N VAL A 347 -11.18 25.05 39.98
CA VAL A 347 -11.43 26.25 39.16
C VAL A 347 -10.91 27.50 39.88
N PRO A 348 -10.08 28.35 39.24
CA PRO A 348 -9.63 29.59 39.84
C PRO A 348 -10.83 30.49 40.19
N ASP A 349 -10.75 31.21 41.31
CA ASP A 349 -11.80 32.13 41.74
C ASP A 349 -11.91 33.30 40.75
N LEU A 350 -12.89 33.21 39.84
CA LEU A 350 -13.07 34.17 38.74
C LEU A 350 -14.15 35.20 39.09
N PRO A 351 -13.96 36.49 38.74
CA PRO A 351 -14.98 37.50 38.89
C PRO A 351 -16.27 37.16 38.14
N GLU A 352 -17.40 37.64 38.65
CA GLU A 352 -18.72 37.44 38.07
C GLU A 352 -18.74 37.86 36.57
N GLY A 353 -18.91 36.88 35.68
CA GLY A 353 -19.02 37.10 34.23
C GLY A 353 -17.85 36.59 33.36
N ILE A 354 -16.82 35.96 33.95
CA ILE A 354 -15.72 35.33 33.18
C ILE A 354 -15.79 33.81 33.30
N THR A 355 -15.70 33.09 32.17
CA THR A 355 -15.63 31.63 32.11
C THR A 355 -14.43 31.17 31.28
N VAL A 356 -13.78 30.08 31.72
CA VAL A 356 -12.70 29.43 30.96
C VAL A 356 -13.27 28.59 29.81
N ALA A 357 -12.59 28.59 28.66
CA ALA A 357 -13.10 28.01 27.42
C ALA A 357 -13.24 26.48 27.43
N TYR A 358 -12.50 25.77 28.31
CA TYR A 358 -12.50 24.31 28.37
C TYR A 358 -12.35 23.83 29.82
N THR A 359 -13.43 23.31 30.38
CA THR A 359 -13.41 22.50 31.59
C THR A 359 -14.13 21.19 31.30
N ILE A 360 -13.41 20.08 31.43
CA ILE A 360 -14.00 18.75 31.46
C ILE A 360 -14.70 18.63 32.82
N PRO A 361 -16.00 18.29 32.90
CA PRO A 361 -16.65 18.09 34.19
C PRO A 361 -15.93 16.97 34.95
N ALA A 362 -15.54 17.22 36.18
CA ALA A 362 -15.13 16.15 37.09
C ALA A 362 -16.30 15.16 37.22
N GLU A 363 -16.01 13.85 37.17
CA GLU A 363 -17.00 12.82 37.47
C GLU A 363 -17.65 13.12 38.82
N VAL A 364 -18.88 13.62 38.77
CA VAL A 364 -19.67 13.80 39.98
C VAL A 364 -20.07 12.40 40.43
N CYS A 365 -19.40 11.89 41.46
CA CYS A 365 -20.02 10.93 42.35
C CYS A 365 -21.26 11.61 42.97
N VAL A 366 -22.42 11.46 42.33
CA VAL A 366 -23.70 11.94 42.86
C VAL A 366 -24.10 11.00 44.00
N SER A 367 -23.62 11.28 45.21
CA SER A 367 -24.34 10.89 46.42
C SER A 367 -25.40 11.96 46.71
N GLY A 368 -26.62 11.74 46.20
CA GLY A 368 -27.85 12.38 46.70
C GLY A 368 -28.53 13.43 45.80
N GLY A 369 -29.69 13.06 45.24
CA GLY A 369 -30.76 13.94 44.70
C GLY A 369 -30.79 14.02 43.16
N GLU A 370 -31.85 13.72 42.41
CA GLU A 370 -33.22 13.27 42.67
C GLU A 370 -33.47 12.02 41.79
N VAL A 371 -34.10 11.00 42.35
CA VAL A 371 -34.55 9.82 41.59
C VAL A 371 -35.75 10.25 40.77
N VAL A 372 -35.66 10.15 39.44
CA VAL A 372 -36.84 10.16 38.57
C VAL A 372 -37.69 8.95 38.98
N GLU A 373 -38.89 9.18 39.52
CA GLU A 373 -39.82 8.09 39.84
C GLU A 373 -40.04 7.23 38.60
N GLU A 374 -39.75 5.94 38.71
CA GLU A 374 -40.17 4.94 37.74
C GLU A 374 -41.70 4.97 37.67
N THR A 375 -42.22 5.55 36.60
CA THR A 375 -43.64 5.43 36.28
C THR A 375 -43.83 4.07 35.60
N GLU A 376 -44.66 3.20 36.19
CA GLU A 376 -45.01 1.85 35.70
C GLU A 376 -45.82 1.87 34.38
N GLN A 377 -45.59 2.83 33.48
CA GLN A 377 -46.27 2.88 32.20
C GLN A 377 -45.51 2.07 31.16
N SER A 378 -46.19 1.08 30.58
CA SER A 378 -45.63 0.24 29.53
C SER A 378 -45.38 1.05 28.25
N LEU A 379 -44.36 0.65 27.49
CA LEU A 379 -44.02 1.26 26.21
C LEU A 379 -45.20 1.26 25.21
N GLU A 380 -46.10 0.29 25.35
CA GLU A 380 -47.29 0.11 24.53
C GLU A 380 -48.35 1.19 24.81
N ASP A 381 -48.50 1.61 26.07
CA ASP A 381 -49.43 2.67 26.47
C ASP A 381 -48.98 4.06 25.97
N LEU A 382 -47.67 4.30 25.97
CA LEU A 382 -47.05 5.51 25.43
C LEU A 382 -47.24 5.61 23.90
N MET A 383 -47.07 4.50 23.18
CA MET A 383 -47.30 4.46 21.74
C MET A 383 -48.79 4.64 21.38
N ALA A 384 -49.72 4.20 22.23
CA ALA A 384 -51.15 4.41 22.04
C ALA A 384 -51.57 5.87 22.25
N GLN A 385 -50.95 6.58 23.20
CA GLN A 385 -51.19 8.02 23.42
C GLN A 385 -50.69 8.88 22.25
N MET A 386 -49.49 8.59 21.70
CA MET A 386 -48.95 9.35 20.57
C MET A 386 -49.75 9.18 19.28
N LYS A 387 -50.51 8.10 19.12
CA LYS A 387 -51.41 7.89 17.98
C LYS A 387 -52.75 8.64 18.09
N LYS A 388 -53.05 9.25 19.25
CA LYS A 388 -54.27 10.05 19.49
C LYS A 388 -54.02 11.56 19.51
N LEU A 389 -52.78 12.00 19.38
CA LEU A 389 -52.39 13.36 18.99
C LEU A 389 -52.26 13.43 17.47
#